data_AF-A0A536NK47-F1
#
_entry.id   AF-A0A536NK47-F1
#
_cell.length_a   1.000
_cell.length_b   1.000
_cell.length_c   1.000
_cell.angle_alpha   90.00
_cell.angle_beta   90.00
_cell.angle_gamma   90.00
#
_symmetry.space_group_name_H-M   'P 1'
#
loop_
_entity.id
_entity.type
_entity.pdbx_description
1 polymer ?
#
loop_
_entity_poly.entity_id
_entity_poly.type
_entity_poly.pdbx_seq_one_letter_code
_entity_poly.pdbx_strand_id
1 'polypeptide(L)'
;MANTQSAKKRVRASLRKRDRNRSTRSAVKTLVSRARRPAVPGAGSLTSEEVRRAISALDKAAEKGVLHANNASRRKARLMSALAKLAPASEKPAARATSPAKAPSTRSKTAKAKG
;
A
#
# COMPACT_ATOMS: atom_id res chain seq x y z
N MET A 1 -6.64 -17.21 28.72
CA MET A 1 -7.16 -18.50 28.21
C MET A 1 -8.48 -18.27 27.48
N ALA A 2 -8.81 -19.12 26.50
CA ALA A 2 -10.10 -19.07 25.81
C ALA A 2 -11.06 -20.05 26.50
N ASN A 3 -11.92 -19.52 27.38
CA ASN A 3 -12.67 -20.35 28.31
C ASN A 3 -13.97 -20.92 27.70
N THR A 4 -14.51 -20.28 26.66
CA THR A 4 -15.71 -20.74 25.94
C THR A 4 -15.35 -21.48 24.65
N GLN A 5 -16.23 -22.40 24.21
CA GLN A 5 -16.02 -23.16 22.97
C GLN A 5 -15.94 -22.26 21.73
N SER A 6 -16.75 -21.19 21.70
CA SER A 6 -16.71 -20.16 20.67
C SER A 6 -15.36 -19.44 20.65
N ALA A 7 -14.80 -19.09 21.81
CA ALA A 7 -13.48 -18.47 21.90
C ALA A 7 -12.36 -19.41 21.39
N LYS A 8 -12.38 -20.70 21.79
CA LYS A 8 -11.43 -21.72 21.30
C LYS A 8 -11.48 -21.84 19.76
N LYS A 9 -12.68 -21.81 19.17
CA LYS A 9 -12.87 -21.79 17.70
C LYS A 9 -12.27 -20.53 17.06
N ARG A 10 -12.48 -19.35 17.65
CA ARG A 10 -11.93 -18.08 17.15
C ARG A 10 -10.42 -18.05 17.19
N VAL A 11 -9.78 -18.59 18.24
CA VAL A 11 -8.31 -18.73 18.32
C VAL A 11 -7.79 -19.56 17.14
N ARG A 12 -8.35 -20.75 16.90
CA ARG A 12 -7.95 -21.62 15.77
C ARG A 12 -8.13 -20.93 14.41
N ALA A 13 -9.20 -20.17 14.22
CA ALA A 13 -9.41 -19.41 12.99
C ALA A 13 -8.41 -18.23 12.85
N SER A 14 -8.10 -17.55 13.95
CA SER A 14 -7.16 -16.43 13.99
C SER A 14 -5.74 -16.87 13.64
N LEU A 15 -5.27 -17.99 14.18
CA LEU A 15 -3.96 -18.56 13.88
C LEU A 15 -3.81 -18.84 12.38
N ARG A 16 -4.77 -19.58 11.78
CA ARG A 16 -4.77 -19.86 10.33
C ARG A 16 -4.84 -18.61 9.45
N LYS A 17 -5.49 -17.53 9.91
CA LYS A 17 -5.49 -16.24 9.21
C LYS A 17 -4.15 -15.53 9.37
N ARG A 18 -3.56 -15.57 10.57
CA ARG A 18 -2.26 -14.95 10.88
C ARG A 18 -1.16 -15.53 10.00
N ASP A 19 -1.11 -16.85 9.83
CA ASP A 19 -0.04 -17.50 9.04
C ASP A 19 -0.09 -17.09 7.56
N ARG A 20 -1.28 -17.11 6.95
CA ARG A 20 -1.50 -16.64 5.57
C ARG A 20 -1.21 -15.14 5.40
N ASN A 21 -1.62 -14.33 6.38
CA ASN A 21 -1.36 -12.89 6.34
C ASN A 21 0.12 -12.58 6.55
N ARG A 22 0.84 -13.39 7.32
CA ARG A 22 2.27 -13.22 7.59
C ARG A 22 3.08 -13.36 6.30
N SER A 23 2.86 -14.43 5.52
CA SER A 23 3.56 -14.65 4.25
C SER A 23 3.26 -13.55 3.23
N THR A 24 2.00 -13.14 3.11
CA THR A 24 1.61 -12.05 2.20
C THR A 24 2.25 -10.72 2.62
N ARG A 25 2.26 -10.40 3.92
CA ARG A 25 2.86 -9.17 4.45
C ARG A 25 4.37 -9.15 4.28
N SER A 26 5.06 -10.27 4.49
CA SER A 26 6.51 -10.35 4.30
C SER A 26 6.86 -10.17 2.82
N ALA A 27 6.16 -10.84 1.91
CA ALA A 27 6.36 -10.68 0.47
C ALA A 27 6.19 -9.22 0.01
N VAL A 28 5.09 -8.57 0.41
CA VAL A 28 4.85 -7.15 0.10
C VAL A 28 5.94 -6.25 0.70
N LYS A 29 6.35 -6.50 1.95
CA LYS A 29 7.42 -5.72 2.60
C LYS A 29 8.73 -5.85 1.81
N THR A 30 9.09 -7.05 1.38
CA THR A 30 10.30 -7.29 0.59
C THR A 30 10.26 -6.54 -0.74
N LEU A 31 9.15 -6.63 -1.49
CA LEU A 31 8.99 -5.92 -2.76
C LEU A 31 9.06 -4.40 -2.59
N VAL A 32 8.38 -3.86 -1.57
CA VAL A 32 8.44 -2.43 -1.25
C VAL A 32 9.85 -2.00 -0.81
N SER A 33 10.59 -2.87 -0.12
CA SER A 33 11.97 -2.58 0.29
C SER A 33 12.93 -2.60 -0.89
N ARG A 34 12.75 -3.52 -1.85
CA ARG A 34 13.52 -3.56 -3.10
C ARG A 34 13.28 -2.30 -3.91
N ALA A 35 12.01 -1.97 -4.14
CA ALA A 35 11.58 -0.75 -4.82
C ALA A 35 11.89 0.56 -4.08
N ARG A 36 12.53 0.51 -2.89
CA ARG A 36 12.99 1.69 -2.14
C ARG A 36 14.51 1.77 -2.04
N ARG A 37 15.23 0.68 -2.32
CA ARG A 37 16.69 0.69 -2.19
C ARG A 37 17.24 1.65 -3.24
N PRO A 38 18.06 2.64 -2.85
CA PRO A 38 18.81 3.42 -3.82
C PRO A 38 19.75 2.46 -4.53
N ALA A 39 19.71 2.44 -5.87
CA ALA A 39 20.68 1.71 -6.64
C ALA A 39 22.06 2.31 -6.37
N VAL A 40 23.06 1.44 -6.17
CA VAL A 40 24.47 1.82 -6.05
C VAL A 40 24.84 2.67 -7.28
N PRO A 41 25.63 3.75 -7.13
CA PRO A 41 25.97 4.63 -8.25
C PRO A 41 26.56 3.81 -9.41
N GLY A 42 25.87 3.83 -10.55
CA GLY A 42 26.24 3.06 -11.75
C GLY A 42 25.18 2.05 -12.23
N ALA A 43 24.25 1.63 -11.36
CA ALA A 43 23.06 0.90 -11.76
C ALA A 43 21.86 1.85 -11.71
N GLY A 44 21.05 1.87 -12.76
CA GLY A 44 19.90 2.76 -12.89
C GLY A 44 19.04 2.82 -11.62
N SER A 45 18.66 4.06 -11.29
CA SER A 45 17.56 4.48 -10.43
C SER A 45 16.46 3.42 -10.21
N LEU A 46 15.85 3.44 -9.01
CA LEU A 46 14.58 2.77 -8.65
C LEU A 46 13.89 2.12 -9.87
N THR A 47 14.16 0.85 -10.16
CA THR A 47 13.80 0.32 -11.48
C THR A 47 12.28 0.41 -11.65
N SER A 48 11.84 0.99 -12.76
CA SER A 48 10.40 1.21 -13.02
C SER A 48 9.61 -0.09 -12.91
N GLU A 49 10.24 -1.22 -13.25
CA GLU A 49 9.71 -2.57 -13.09
C GLU A 49 9.52 -3.00 -11.62
N GLU A 50 10.49 -2.77 -10.74
CA GLU A 50 10.35 -3.12 -9.32
C GLU A 50 9.24 -2.32 -8.65
N VAL A 51 9.12 -1.04 -9.01
CA VAL A 51 8.03 -0.18 -8.53
C VAL A 51 6.68 -0.72 -9.02
N ARG A 52 6.55 -1.09 -10.30
CA ARG A 52 5.33 -1.70 -10.86
C ARG A 52 4.97 -3.01 -10.13
N ARG A 53 5.96 -3.89 -9.89
CA ARG A 53 5.77 -5.15 -9.14
C ARG A 53 5.32 -4.88 -7.70
N ALA A 54 5.94 -3.92 -7.02
CA ALA A 54 5.56 -3.55 -5.66
C ALA A 54 4.14 -2.99 -5.59
N ILE A 55 3.71 -2.20 -6.58
CA ILE A 55 2.34 -1.66 -6.65
C ILE A 55 1.32 -2.77 -6.88
N SER A 56 1.55 -3.66 -7.85
CA SER A 56 0.66 -4.81 -8.09
C SER A 56 0.49 -5.66 -6.83
N ALA A 57 1.58 -5.89 -6.08
CA ALA A 57 1.53 -6.64 -4.83
C ALA A 57 0.77 -5.91 -3.70
N LEU A 58 0.87 -4.58 -3.62
CA LEU A 58 0.12 -3.77 -2.66
C LEU A 58 -1.38 -3.83 -2.95
N ASP A 59 -1.77 -3.69 -4.21
CA ASP A 59 -3.16 -3.68 -4.64
C ASP A 59 -3.80 -5.07 -4.40
N LYS A 60 -3.12 -6.17 -4.78
CA LYS A 60 -3.54 -7.55 -4.47
C LYS A 60 -3.65 -7.83 -2.97
N ALA A 61 -2.78 -7.25 -2.15
CA ALA A 61 -2.85 -7.41 -0.70
C ALA A 61 -3.99 -6.61 -0.06
N ALA A 62 -4.41 -5.52 -0.69
CA ALA A 62 -5.59 -4.74 -0.29
C ALA A 62 -6.89 -5.48 -0.65
N GLU A 63 -6.99 -6.02 -1.87
CA GLU A 63 -8.13 -6.84 -2.32
C GLU A 63 -8.36 -8.05 -1.41
N LYS A 64 -7.28 -8.73 -0.99
CA LYS A 64 -7.35 -9.87 -0.05
C LYS A 64 -7.65 -9.45 1.40
N GLY A 65 -7.80 -8.16 1.70
CA GLY A 65 -8.05 -7.64 3.04
C GLY A 65 -6.87 -7.80 4.02
N VAL A 66 -5.67 -8.10 3.52
CA VAL A 66 -4.45 -8.27 4.35
C VAL A 66 -3.90 -6.90 4.79
N LEU A 67 -4.03 -5.91 3.90
CA LEU A 67 -3.76 -4.49 4.12
C LEU A 67 -5.04 -3.69 3.90
N HIS A 68 -5.20 -2.60 4.66
CA HIS A 68 -6.29 -1.65 4.40
C HIS A 68 -6.00 -0.88 3.10
N ALA A 69 -7.04 -0.59 2.30
CA ALA A 69 -6.95 0.22 1.07
C ALA A 69 -6.10 1.49 1.26
N ASN A 70 -6.43 2.35 2.24
CA ASN A 70 -5.64 3.53 2.58
C ASN A 70 -4.16 3.24 2.90
N ASN A 71 -3.82 2.10 3.49
CA ASN A 71 -2.42 1.73 3.73
C ASN A 71 -1.70 1.43 2.41
N ALA A 72 -2.35 0.68 1.51
CA ALA A 72 -1.85 0.42 0.17
C ALA A 72 -1.70 1.72 -0.64
N SER A 73 -2.73 2.58 -0.67
CA SER A 73 -2.71 3.88 -1.35
C SER A 73 -1.57 4.78 -0.85
N ARG A 74 -1.35 4.88 0.46
CA ARG A 74 -0.24 5.66 1.03
C ARG A 74 1.11 5.11 0.58
N ARG A 75 1.28 3.79 0.53
CA ARG A 75 2.55 3.17 0.10
C ARG A 75 2.79 3.37 -1.40
N LYS A 76 1.75 3.22 -2.22
CA LYS A 76 1.76 3.49 -3.67
C LYS A 76 2.16 4.93 -3.97
N ALA A 77 1.52 5.91 -3.32
CA ALA A 77 1.85 7.32 -3.46
C ALA A 77 3.32 7.61 -3.12
N ARG A 78 3.83 7.07 -2.01
CA ARG A 78 5.24 7.27 -1.60
C ARG A 78 6.24 6.69 -2.61
N LEU A 79 5.96 5.51 -3.18
CA LEU A 79 6.82 4.92 -4.21
C LEU A 79 6.84 5.77 -5.49
N MET A 80 5.67 6.24 -5.91
CA MET A 80 5.54 7.10 -7.10
C MET A 80 6.23 8.45 -6.91
N SER A 81 6.06 9.09 -5.75
CA SER A 81 6.79 10.33 -5.43
C SER A 81 8.30 10.13 -5.38
N ALA A 82 8.79 8.98 -4.92
CA ALA A 82 10.22 8.68 -4.92
C ALA A 82 10.77 8.50 -6.34
N LEU A 83 10.02 7.81 -7.20
CA LEU A 83 10.37 7.65 -8.63
C LEU A 83 10.38 9.00 -9.35
N ALA A 84 9.36 9.84 -9.15
CA ALA A 84 9.27 11.16 -9.77
C ALA A 84 10.40 12.11 -9.36
N LYS A 85 10.94 11.98 -8.14
CA LYS A 85 12.10 12.77 -7.69
C LYS A 85 13.41 12.31 -8.30
N LEU A 86 13.50 11.04 -8.70
CA LEU A 86 14.73 10.42 -9.20
C LEU A 86 14.79 10.43 -10.74
N ALA A 87 13.64 10.51 -11.41
CA ALA A 87 13.58 10.81 -12.82
C ALA A 87 13.97 12.29 -13.06
N PRO A 88 14.99 12.60 -13.87
CA PRO A 88 15.19 13.97 -14.33
C PRO A 88 13.95 14.42 -15.11
N ALA A 89 13.58 15.69 -14.97
CA ALA A 89 12.34 16.30 -15.47
C ALA A 89 12.26 16.43 -17.01
N SER A 90 12.65 15.41 -17.76
CA SER A 90 12.57 15.36 -19.21
C SER A 90 11.40 14.50 -19.65
N GLU A 91 10.46 15.16 -20.34
CA GLU A 91 9.25 14.64 -21.01
C GLU A 91 8.02 14.46 -20.11
N LYS A 92 7.28 15.56 -19.96
CA LYS A 92 5.81 15.49 -19.81
C LYS A 92 5.25 14.85 -21.08
N PRO A 93 4.63 13.65 -21.05
CA PRO A 93 3.71 13.30 -22.11
C PRO A 93 2.40 14.04 -21.84
N ALA A 94 2.01 14.83 -22.83
CA ALA A 94 0.72 15.48 -22.91
C ALA A 94 -0.42 14.46 -22.73
N ALA A 95 -1.49 14.94 -22.11
CA ALA A 95 -2.88 14.48 -22.23
C ALA A 95 -3.14 12.96 -22.16
N ARG A 96 -3.72 12.50 -21.03
CA ARG A 96 -4.79 11.51 -21.11
C ARG A 96 -6.00 11.98 -20.31
N ALA A 97 -6.93 12.60 -21.04
CA ALA A 97 -8.30 12.80 -20.62
C ALA A 97 -8.96 11.44 -20.37
N THR A 98 -9.59 11.28 -19.19
CA THR A 98 -10.89 10.62 -18.99
C THR A 98 -11.43 10.88 -17.57
N SER A 99 -12.36 11.85 -17.50
CA SER A 99 -13.62 11.86 -16.72
C SER A 99 -13.59 12.01 -15.17
N PRO A 100 -14.71 12.42 -14.55
CA PRO A 100 -15.07 13.81 -14.24
C PRO A 100 -14.90 14.13 -12.76
N ALA A 101 -14.98 15.43 -12.46
CA ALA A 101 -14.94 16.00 -11.12
C ALA A 101 -15.80 15.24 -10.09
N LYS A 102 -15.18 14.83 -8.97
CA LYS A 102 -15.89 14.70 -7.70
C LYS A 102 -15.27 15.68 -6.71
N ALA A 103 -16.09 16.64 -6.30
CA ALA A 103 -15.75 17.74 -5.41
C ALA A 103 -14.95 17.30 -4.16
N PRO A 104 -14.10 18.18 -3.60
CA PRO A 104 -13.43 17.88 -2.33
C PRO A 104 -14.49 17.76 -1.23
N SER A 105 -14.68 16.56 -0.67
CA SER A 105 -15.43 16.44 0.58
C SER A 105 -14.61 17.12 1.66
N THR A 106 -14.99 18.34 2.02
CA THR A 106 -14.57 19.01 3.24
C THR A 106 -15.03 18.13 4.40
N ARG A 107 -14.12 17.34 4.97
CA ARG A 107 -14.40 16.65 6.23
C ARG A 107 -14.28 17.71 7.32
N SER A 108 -15.38 18.43 7.56
CA SER A 108 -15.53 19.30 8.72
C SER A 108 -15.29 18.48 9.99
N LYS A 109 -14.40 18.98 10.84
CA LYS A 109 -14.21 18.48 12.19
C LYS A 109 -15.53 18.65 12.93
N THR A 110 -16.22 17.58 13.30
CA THR A 110 -17.22 17.67 14.36
C THR A 110 -16.48 17.88 15.68
N ALA A 111 -16.62 19.08 16.21
CA ALA A 111 -16.19 19.44 17.54
C ALA A 111 -16.97 18.59 18.54
N LYS A 112 -16.23 17.90 19.39
CA LYS A 112 -16.72 17.26 20.61
C LYS A 112 -17.12 18.37 21.59
N ALA A 113 -18.41 18.69 21.66
CA ALA A 113 -18.97 19.46 22.77
C ALA A 113 -19.61 18.47 23.75
N LYS A 114 -19.11 18.52 24.99
CA LYS A 114 -19.74 17.92 26.17
C LYS A 114 -21.10 18.60 26.41
N GLY A 115 -22.08 17.80 26.82
CA GLY A 115 -23.39 18.19 27.33
C GLY A 115 -24.05 16.92 27.83
#